data_AF-A0A952Q3B8-F1
#
_entry.id   AF-A0A952Q3B8-F1
#
_cell.length_a   1.000
_cell.length_b   1.000
_cell.length_c   1.000
_cell.angle_alpha   90.00
_cell.angle_beta   90.00
_cell.angle_gamma   90.00
#
_symmetry.space_group_name_H-M   'P 1'
#
loop_
_entity.id
_entity.type
_entity.pdbx_description
1 polymer ?
#
loop_
_entity_poly.entity_id
_entity_poly.type
_entity_poly.pdbx_seq_one_letter_code
_entity_poly.pdbx_strand_id
1 'polypeptide(L)'
;MFSSDLAPTKQKHQMPCPVCGSQDYDWGYMYGTGYQSGEQFSMWRMKRSVQVMKVRRCKVCDNVQQFFDEEASKNVTRTTWLVVGIALLFVVLGILVPLVLIPM
;
A
#
# COMPACT_ATOMS: atom_id res chain seq x y z
N MET A 1 -8.31 -26.79 -30.25
CA MET A 1 -9.05 -25.75 -29.50
C MET A 1 -8.37 -25.61 -28.15
N PHE A 2 -7.58 -24.56 -27.94
CA PHE A 2 -6.87 -24.32 -26.69
C PHE A 2 -7.85 -23.70 -25.68
N SER A 3 -8.34 -24.50 -24.73
CA SER A 3 -8.99 -23.97 -23.53
C SER A 3 -7.91 -23.35 -22.66
N SER A 4 -7.95 -22.04 -22.53
CA SER A 4 -7.09 -21.31 -21.60
C SER A 4 -7.58 -21.58 -20.17
N ASP A 5 -6.84 -22.41 -19.46
CA ASP A 5 -6.90 -22.52 -18.00
C ASP A 5 -6.57 -21.16 -17.37
N LEU A 6 -7.59 -20.32 -17.19
CA LEU A 6 -7.51 -19.17 -16.31
C LEU A 6 -7.44 -19.71 -14.88
N ALA A 7 -6.23 -19.74 -14.34
CA ALA A 7 -5.95 -19.95 -12.93
C ALA A 7 -6.98 -19.17 -12.09
N PRO A 8 -7.59 -19.78 -11.04
CA PRO A 8 -8.54 -19.09 -10.19
C PRO A 8 -7.80 -17.95 -9.49
N THR A 9 -7.97 -16.74 -10.02
CA THR A 9 -7.68 -15.52 -9.28
C THR A 9 -8.50 -15.64 -8.01
N LYS A 10 -7.83 -15.80 -6.86
CA LYS A 10 -8.47 -15.80 -5.54
C LYS A 10 -9.44 -14.63 -5.51
N GLN A 11 -10.74 -14.91 -5.66
CA GLN A 11 -11.77 -13.91 -5.46
C GLN A 11 -11.70 -13.59 -3.97
N LYS A 12 -10.92 -12.55 -3.60
CA LYS A 12 -11.03 -11.92 -2.29
C LYS A 12 -12.52 -11.66 -2.13
N HIS A 13 -13.16 -12.33 -1.18
CA HIS A 13 -14.56 -12.10 -0.82
C HIS A 13 -14.77 -10.59 -0.76
N GLN A 14 -15.47 -10.03 -1.75
CA GLN A 14 -15.66 -8.60 -1.83
C GLN A 14 -16.70 -8.27 -0.76
N MET A 15 -16.27 -7.57 0.29
CA MET A 15 -17.21 -7.16 1.34
C MET A 15 -18.29 -6.25 0.72
N PRO A 16 -19.57 -6.45 1.09
CA PRO A 16 -20.68 -5.62 0.62
C PRO A 16 -20.48 -4.17 1.06
N CYS A 17 -21.17 -3.25 0.40
CA CYS A 17 -21.06 -1.83 0.72
C CYS A 17 -21.58 -1.59 2.14
N PRO A 18 -20.79 -0.94 3.03
CA PRO A 18 -21.23 -0.71 4.41
C PRO A 18 -22.41 0.26 4.51
N VAL A 19 -22.74 0.97 3.42
CA VAL A 19 -23.84 1.95 3.38
C VAL A 19 -25.12 1.33 2.83
N CYS A 20 -25.05 0.58 1.72
CA CYS A 20 -26.24 0.08 1.02
C CYS A 20 -26.29 -1.44 0.84
N GLY A 21 -25.28 -2.19 1.29
CA GLY A 21 -25.20 -3.64 1.14
C GLY A 21 -24.91 -4.14 -0.28
N SER A 22 -24.90 -3.28 -1.30
CA SER A 22 -24.60 -3.66 -2.68
C SER A 22 -23.17 -4.21 -2.83
N GLN A 23 -23.01 -5.16 -3.74
CA GLN A 23 -21.70 -5.70 -4.16
C GLN A 23 -21.24 -5.13 -5.50
N ASP A 24 -22.01 -4.20 -6.09
CA ASP A 24 -21.68 -3.55 -7.35
C ASP A 24 -20.68 -2.42 -7.12
N TYR A 25 -19.43 -2.72 -7.43
CA TYR A 25 -18.32 -1.79 -7.31
C TYR A 25 -17.68 -1.48 -8.66
N ASP A 26 -17.21 -0.25 -8.78
CA ASP A 26 -16.27 0.18 -9.81
C ASP A 26 -14.88 0.36 -9.17
N TRP A 27 -13.84 -0.14 -9.83
CA TRP A 27 -12.46 -0.01 -9.36
C TRP A 27 -11.79 1.16 -10.05
N GLY A 28 -11.06 1.96 -9.26
CA GLY A 28 -10.38 3.13 -9.78
C GLY A 28 -9.26 3.59 -8.87
N TYR A 29 -8.78 4.79 -9.16
CA TYR A 29 -7.73 5.45 -8.42
C TYR A 29 -8.22 6.82 -7.98
N MET A 30 -7.92 7.19 -6.73
CA MET A 30 -8.02 8.58 -6.29
C MET A 30 -6.67 9.26 -6.44
N TYR A 31 -6.71 10.47 -7.01
CA TYR A 31 -5.58 11.39 -7.07
C TYR A 31 -6.04 12.77 -6.59
N GLY A 32 -5.42 13.29 -5.53
CA GLY A 32 -5.90 14.51 -4.88
C GLY A 32 -7.36 14.37 -4.43
N THR A 33 -8.25 15.23 -4.93
CA THR A 33 -9.69 15.22 -4.64
C THR A 33 -10.55 14.50 -5.71
N GLY A 34 -9.94 13.95 -6.76
CA GLY A 34 -10.65 13.34 -7.90
C GLY A 34 -10.63 11.81 -7.89
N TYR A 35 -11.74 11.19 -8.30
CA TYR A 35 -11.84 9.76 -8.63
C TYR A 35 -11.72 9.57 -10.14
N GLN A 36 -10.93 8.59 -10.57
CA GLN A 36 -10.85 8.17 -11.97
C GLN A 36 -10.98 6.65 -12.07
N SER A 37 -11.84 6.18 -12.96
CA SER A 37 -12.04 4.76 -13.20
C SER A 37 -10.76 4.13 -13.76
N GLY A 38 -10.51 2.86 -13.41
CA GLY A 38 -9.28 2.16 -13.82
C GLY A 38 -9.10 2.07 -15.34
N GLU A 39 -10.18 2.08 -16.11
CA GLU A 39 -10.16 2.02 -17.57
C GLU A 39 -9.54 3.27 -18.22
N GLN A 40 -9.60 4.43 -17.56
CA GLN A 40 -9.08 5.70 -18.09
C GLN A 40 -7.76 6.12 -17.43
N PHE A 41 -7.24 5.32 -16.50
CA PHE A 41 -6.08 5.69 -15.70
C PHE A 41 -4.78 5.22 -16.36
N SER A 42 -4.03 6.17 -16.95
CA SER A 42 -2.66 5.91 -17.40
C SER A 42 -1.66 6.29 -16.30
N MET A 43 -0.98 5.29 -15.73
CA MET A 43 0.08 5.49 -14.71
C MET A 43 1.19 6.44 -15.18
N TRP A 44 1.37 6.61 -16.49
CA TRP A 44 2.39 7.45 -17.11
C TRP A 44 2.20 8.96 -16.86
N ARG A 45 1.02 9.41 -16.44
CA ARG A 45 0.70 10.85 -16.31
C ARG A 45 0.93 11.43 -14.91
N MET A 46 1.50 10.67 -13.98
CA MET A 46 1.62 11.12 -12.59
C MET A 46 2.96 11.76 -12.27
N LYS A 47 2.91 13.04 -11.91
CA LYS A 47 3.99 13.72 -11.20
C LYS A 47 4.24 12.97 -9.89
N ARG A 48 5.52 12.67 -9.61
CA ARG A 48 6.07 11.90 -8.47
C ARG A 48 5.55 12.24 -7.06
N SER A 49 4.73 13.27 -6.88
CA SER A 49 4.28 13.80 -5.58
C SER A 49 2.81 13.54 -5.24
N VAL A 50 1.99 12.97 -6.14
CA VAL A 50 0.58 12.68 -5.84
C VAL A 50 0.44 11.25 -5.35
N GLN A 51 0.07 11.07 -4.08
CA GLN A 51 -0.28 9.76 -3.54
C GLN A 51 -1.48 9.22 -4.31
N VAL A 52 -1.24 8.12 -5.02
CA VAL A 52 -2.29 7.40 -5.74
C VAL A 52 -2.81 6.33 -4.80
N MET A 53 -4.10 6.37 -4.52
CA MET A 53 -4.73 5.35 -3.71
C MET A 53 -5.67 4.54 -4.59
N LYS A 54 -5.49 3.23 -4.58
CA LYS A 54 -6.45 2.32 -5.21
C LYS A 54 -7.72 2.33 -4.36
N VAL A 55 -8.85 2.59 -5.00
CA VAL A 55 -10.14 2.67 -4.34
C VAL A 55 -11.17 1.84 -5.10
N ARG A 56 -12.26 1.49 -4.42
CA ARG A 56 -13.49 1.03 -5.09
C ARG A 56 -14.62 1.98 -4.76
N ARG A 57 -15.45 2.29 -5.75
CA ARG A 57 -16.65 3.13 -5.61
C ARG A 57 -17.88 2.25 -5.78
N CYS A 58 -18.83 2.32 -4.86
CA CYS A 58 -20.10 1.60 -5.00
C CYS A 58 -20.96 2.29 -6.08
N LYS A 59 -21.47 1.52 -7.05
CA LYS A 59 -22.29 2.08 -8.15
C LYS A 59 -23.70 2.51 -7.74
N VAL A 60 -24.16 2.06 -6.56
CA VAL A 60 -25.53 2.31 -6.07
C VAL A 60 -25.61 3.57 -5.21
N CYS A 61 -24.63 3.76 -4.31
CA CYS A 61 -24.65 4.85 -3.32
C CYS A 61 -23.43 5.76 -3.38
N ASP A 62 -22.55 5.58 -4.38
CA ASP A 62 -21.34 6.36 -4.59
C ASP A 62 -20.32 6.36 -3.44
N ASN A 63 -20.49 5.46 -2.47
CA ASN A 63 -19.56 5.32 -1.37
C ASN A 63 -18.18 4.82 -1.86
N VAL A 64 -17.13 5.54 -1.49
CA VAL A 64 -15.74 5.26 -1.88
C VAL A 64 -15.01 4.59 -0.72
N GLN A 65 -14.44 3.41 -0.97
CA GLN A 65 -13.63 2.69 -0.01
C GLN A 65 -12.18 2.64 -0.48
N GLN A 66 -11.27 3.08 0.40
CA GLN A 66 -9.83 3.11 0.14
C GLN A 66 -9.20 1.78 0.53
N PHE A 67 -8.35 1.25 -0.35
CA PHE A 67 -7.51 0.10 -0.06
C PHE A 67 -6.06 0.56 -0.05
N PHE A 68 -5.46 0.50 1.14
CA PHE A 68 -4.02 0.56 1.23
C PHE A 68 -3.48 -0.79 0.76
N ASP A 69 -2.63 -0.80 -0.27
CA ASP A 69 -1.90 -2.00 -0.64
C ASP A 69 -1.01 -2.39 0.55
N GLU A 70 -1.44 -3.43 1.28
CA GLU A 70 -0.73 -3.97 2.45
C GLU A 70 0.72 -4.36 2.11
N GLU A 71 1.00 -4.66 0.83
CA GLU A 71 2.34 -4.97 0.32
C GLU A 71 3.29 -3.77 0.43
N ALA A 72 2.80 -2.53 0.21
CA ALA A 72 3.61 -1.33 0.40
C ALA A 72 3.94 -1.11 1.89
N SER A 73 2.96 -1.34 2.77
CA SER A 73 3.13 -1.20 4.23
C SER A 73 4.18 -2.17 4.79
N LYS A 74 4.19 -3.42 4.30
CA LYS A 74 5.11 -4.45 4.78
C LYS A 74 6.57 -4.15 4.44
N ASN A 75 6.81 -3.58 3.26
CA ASN A 75 8.17 -3.21 2.82
C ASN A 75 8.71 -1.99 3.59
N VAL A 76 7.86 -0.99 3.85
CA VAL A 76 8.25 0.17 4.66
C VAL A 76 8.64 -0.28 6.07
N THR A 77 7.83 -1.12 6.70
CA THR A 77 8.09 -1.61 8.06
C THR A 77 9.43 -2.33 8.16
N ARG A 78 9.74 -3.23 7.21
CA ARG A 78 11.01 -3.97 7.21
C ARG A 78 12.23 -3.06 7.03
N THR A 79 12.14 -2.07 6.15
CA THR A 79 13.23 -1.11 5.93
C THR A 79 13.41 -0.20 7.16
N THR A 80 12.33 0.25 7.79
CA THR A 80 12.40 1.04 9.02
C THR A 80 13.09 0.28 10.15
N TRP A 81 12.74 -1.00 10.36
CA TRP A 81 13.39 -1.84 11.37
C TRP A 81 14.88 -2.06 11.11
N LEU A 82 15.28 -2.23 9.84
CA LEU A 82 16.69 -2.34 9.46
C LEU A 82 17.46 -1.05 9.79
N VAL A 83 16.92 0.11 9.43
CA VAL A 83 17.57 1.40 9.69
C VAL A 83 17.71 1.66 11.20
N VAL A 84 16.66 1.38 11.98
CA VAL A 84 16.69 1.53 13.44
C VAL A 84 17.72 0.58 14.08
N GLY A 85 17.79 -0.67 13.62
CA GLY A 85 18.76 -1.65 14.12
C GLY A 85 20.22 -1.24 13.87
N ILE A 86 20.52 -0.73 12.67
CA ILE A 86 21.86 -0.22 12.33
C ILE A 86 22.21 1.00 13.19
N ALA A 87 21.29 1.94 13.35
CA ALA A 87 21.51 3.13 14.17
C ALA A 87 21.84 2.78 15.64
N LEU A 88 21.09 1.84 16.23
CA LEU A 88 21.35 1.35 17.58
C LEU A 88 22.73 0.69 17.71
N LEU A 89 23.15 -0.08 16.70
CA LEU A 89 24.46 -0.72 16.71
C LEU A 89 25.61 0.30 16.72
N PHE A 90 25.49 1.40 15.97
CA PHE A 90 26.47 2.49 16.00
C PHE A 90 26.48 3.23 17.34
N VAL A 91 25.33 3.44 17.98
CA VAL A 91 25.25 4.05 19.32
C VAL A 91 25.95 3.17 20.35
N VAL A 92 25.68 1.86 20.33
CA VAL A 92 26.29 0.91 21.26
C VAL A 92 27.81 0.84 21.07
N LEU A 93 28.30 0.74 19.84
CA LEU A 93 29.73 0.77 19.55
C LEU A 93 30.37 2.11 19.91
N GLY A 94 29.70 3.23 19.63
CA GLY A 94 30.18 4.57 19.94
C GLY A 94 30.29 4.85 21.44
N ILE A 95 29.55 4.12 22.29
CA ILE A 95 29.64 4.22 23.76
C ILE A 95 30.64 3.20 24.32
N LEU A 96 30.60 1.94 23.86
CA LEU A 96 31.47 0.87 24.37
C LEU A 96 32.94 1.08 24.00
N VAL A 97 33.22 1.53 22.78
CA VAL A 97 34.60 1.73 22.29
C VAL A 97 35.38 2.75 23.13
N PRO A 98 34.86 3.97 23.41
CA PRO A 98 35.57 4.91 24.29
C PRO A 98 35.61 4.44 25.76
N LEU A 99 34.62 3.69 26.25
CA LEU A 99 34.65 3.11 27.59
C LEU A 99 35.79 2.09 27.79
N VAL A 100 36.14 1.34 26.74
CA VAL A 100 37.25 0.36 26.77
C VAL A 100 38.60 1.03 26.46
N LEU A 101 38.61 2.07 25.62
CA LEU A 101 39.82 2.80 25.20
C LEU A 101 40.25 3.91 26.16
N ILE A 102 39.42 4.29 27.13
CA ILE A 102 39.84 5.08 28.30
C ILE A 102 40.13 4.06 29.41
N PRO A 103 41.30 3.40 29.44
CA PRO A 103 41.70 2.68 30.64
C PRO A 103 41.86 3.74 31.73
N MET A 104 41.14 3.57 32.83
CA MET A 104 41.56 4.17 34.09
C MET A 104 42.93 3.61 34.49
#